data_AF-A0AAV4VED2-F1
#
_entry.id   AF-A0AAV4VED2-F1
#
_cell.length_a   1.000
_cell.length_b   1.000
_cell.length_c   1.000
_cell.angle_alpha   90.00
_cell.angle_beta   90.00
_cell.angle_gamma   90.00
#
_symmetry.space_group_name_H-M   'P 1'
#
loop_
_entity.id
_entity.type
_entity.pdbx_description
1 polymer ?
#
loop_
_entity_poly.entity_id
_entity_poly.type
_entity_poly.pdbx_seq_one_letter_code
_entity_poly.pdbx_strand_id
1 'polypeptide(L)'
;MPLIISEKDIKWQESKEKILIIVPLLSRVGTKPSILITSKYLKISSPPHLWECFLFDTIDPEGSIVRIGSDNVAFEIQKSGEEIWNNLSHHQA
;
A
#
# COMPACT_ATOMS: atom_id res chain seq x y z
N MET A 1 16.71 -9.44 10.44
CA MET A 1 15.40 -8.86 10.78
C MET A 1 15.08 -7.81 9.73
N PRO A 2 13.87 -7.79 9.15
CA PRO A 2 13.49 -6.77 8.18
C PRO A 2 13.34 -5.40 8.85
N LEU A 3 13.55 -4.32 8.09
CA LEU A 3 13.22 -2.96 8.46
C LEU A 3 11.76 -2.72 8.12
N ILE A 4 10.92 -2.53 9.14
CA ILE A 4 9.49 -2.30 8.96
C ILE A 4 9.26 -0.84 8.62
N ILE A 5 8.59 -0.59 7.49
CA ILE A 5 8.09 0.75 7.14
C ILE A 5 6.80 0.96 7.91
N SER A 6 6.72 2.01 8.72
CA SER A 6 5.56 2.26 9.58
C SER A 6 4.47 3.02 8.84
N GLU A 7 3.24 2.97 9.35
CA GLU A 7 2.11 3.78 8.84
C GLU A 7 2.38 5.30 8.92
N LYS A 8 3.33 5.73 9.76
CA LYS A 8 3.76 7.13 9.86
C LYS A 8 4.67 7.57 8.71
N ASP A 9 5.33 6.62 8.05
CA ASP A 9 6.28 6.90 6.98
C ASP A 9 5.59 6.96 5.61
N ILE A 10 4.39 6.39 5.51
CA ILE A 10 3.59 6.38 4.27
C ILE A 10 2.75 7.66 4.16
N LYS A 11 2.44 8.01 2.91
CA LYS A 11 1.44 9.04 2.60
C LYS A 11 0.26 8.36 1.94
N TRP A 12 -0.94 8.73 2.34
CA TRP A 12 -2.13 8.23 1.65
C TRP A 12 -3.20 9.31 1.60
N GLN A 13 -4.07 9.19 0.62
CA GLN A 13 -5.26 10.01 0.45
C GLN A 13 -6.36 9.15 -0.18
N GLU A 14 -7.60 9.53 0.03
CA GLU A 14 -8.74 8.80 -0.51
C GLU A 14 -9.77 9.72 -1.16
N SER A 15 -10.52 9.13 -2.08
CA SER A 15 -11.83 9.58 -2.52
C SER A 15 -12.86 8.52 -2.17
N LYS A 16 -14.12 8.74 -2.57
CA LYS A 16 -15.19 7.75 -2.35
C LYS A 16 -14.90 6.41 -3.03
N GLU A 17 -14.20 6.41 -4.16
CA GLU A 17 -14.01 5.23 -4.99
C GLU A 17 -12.57 4.72 -4.98
N LYS A 18 -11.61 5.58 -4.63
CA LYS A 18 -10.19 5.29 -4.82
C LYS A 18 -9.34 5.65 -3.62
N ILE A 19 -8.22 4.96 -3.48
CA ILE A 19 -7.19 5.27 -2.49
C ILE A 19 -5.85 5.38 -3.22
N LEU A 20 -5.12 6.44 -2.94
CA LEU A 20 -3.72 6.57 -3.34
C LEU A 20 -2.85 6.35 -2.11
N ILE A 21 -1.96 5.37 -2.14
CA ILE A 21 -0.98 5.10 -1.08
C ILE A 21 0.42 5.21 -1.68
N ILE A 22 1.28 5.97 -1.03
CA ILE A 22 2.69 6.15 -1.41
C ILE A 22 3.53 5.62 -0.27
N VAL A 23 4.23 4.52 -0.54
CA VAL A 23 5.13 3.87 0.40
C VAL A 23 6.57 4.25 0.04
N PRO A 24 7.31 4.98 0.89
CA PRO A 24 8.70 5.28 0.63
C PRO A 24 9.51 3.98 0.63
N LEU A 25 10.21 3.73 -0.47
CA LEU A 25 11.02 2.54 -0.62
C LEU A 25 12.23 2.85 -1.49
N LEU A 26 13.38 3.04 -0.82
CA LEU A 26 14.66 3.18 -1.49
C LEU A 26 15.04 1.83 -2.10
N SER A 27 14.72 1.66 -3.37
CA SER A 27 15.09 0.47 -4.12
C SER A 27 16.59 0.54 -4.42
N ARG A 28 17.33 -0.49 -3.99
CA ARG A 28 18.70 -0.67 -4.49
C ARG A 28 18.61 -0.94 -5.99
N VAL A 29 19.46 -0.27 -6.77
CA VAL A 29 19.55 -0.45 -8.23
C VAL A 29 19.59 -1.95 -8.55
N GLY A 30 18.63 -2.42 -9.36
CA GLY A 30 18.54 -3.82 -9.80
C GLY A 30 17.69 -4.75 -8.93
N THR A 31 17.15 -4.32 -7.77
CA THR A 31 16.23 -5.14 -6.97
C THR A 31 14.80 -4.66 -7.17
N LYS A 32 13.95 -5.50 -7.81
CA LYS A 32 12.51 -5.22 -7.89
C LYS A 32 11.83 -5.64 -6.60
N PRO A 33 11.03 -4.78 -5.96
CA PRO A 33 10.22 -5.18 -4.81
C PRO A 33 9.23 -6.27 -5.22
N SER A 34 9.01 -7.24 -4.34
CA SER A 34 7.88 -8.17 -4.45
C SER A 34 6.64 -7.50 -3.88
N ILE A 35 5.55 -7.48 -4.65
CA ILE A 35 4.31 -6.79 -4.28
C ILE A 35 3.18 -7.80 -4.29
N LEU A 36 2.37 -7.78 -3.24
CA LEU A 36 1.14 -8.56 -3.13
C LEU A 36 -0.03 -7.60 -2.91
N ILE A 37 -1.07 -7.77 -3.71
CA ILE A 37 -2.34 -7.06 -3.61
C ILE A 37 -3.44 -8.10 -3.49
N THR A 38 -4.34 -7.91 -2.54
CA THR A 38 -5.52 -8.76 -2.30
C THR A 38 -6.70 -7.88 -1.94
N SER A 39 -7.89 -8.46 -1.77
CA SER A 39 -9.10 -7.69 -1.45
C SER A 39 -9.01 -6.89 -0.15
N LYS A 40 -8.24 -7.32 0.87
CA LYS A 40 -8.13 -6.59 2.16
C LYS A 40 -6.71 -6.38 2.66
N TYR A 41 -5.71 -6.73 1.85
CA TYR A 41 -4.33 -6.74 2.33
C TYR A 41 -3.34 -6.40 1.22
N LEU A 42 -2.39 -5.54 1.57
CA LEU A 42 -1.30 -5.08 0.73
C LEU A 42 0.04 -5.44 1.38
N LYS A 43 1.02 -5.79 0.55
CA LYS A 43 2.38 -6.05 1.02
C LYS A 43 3.41 -5.65 -0.01
N ILE A 44 4.49 -5.05 0.49
CA ILE A 44 5.73 -4.81 -0.24
C ILE A 44 6.87 -5.49 0.51
N SER A 45 7.63 -6.34 -0.17
CA SER A 45 8.82 -6.98 0.37
C SER A 45 10.02 -6.68 -0.53
N SER A 46 11.01 -5.97 0.00
CA SER A 46 12.25 -5.62 -0.71
C SER A 46 13.41 -5.54 0.28
N PRO A 47 14.22 -6.61 0.43
CA PRO A 47 15.21 -6.69 1.50
C PRO A 47 16.13 -5.47 1.60
N PRO A 48 16.34 -4.91 2.81
CA PRO A 48 15.83 -5.38 4.10
C PRO A 48 14.41 -4.91 4.45
N HIS A 49 13.74 -4.12 3.62
CA HIS A 49 12.47 -3.46 3.94
C HIS A 49 11.24 -4.37 3.76
N LEU A 50 10.27 -4.19 4.65
CA LEU A 50 8.95 -4.81 4.59
C LEU A 50 7.88 -3.78 4.96
N TRP A 51 6.81 -3.74 4.17
CA TRP A 51 5.60 -2.98 4.48
C TRP A 51 4.39 -3.87 4.27
N GLU A 52 3.44 -3.83 5.21
CA GLU A 52 2.23 -4.62 5.20
C GLU A 52 1.09 -3.76 5.71
N CYS A 53 -0.09 -3.87 5.10
CA CYS A 53 -1.26 -3.08 5.49
C CYS A 53 -2.53 -3.90 5.31
N PHE A 54 -3.29 -4.07 6.41
CA PHE A 54 -4.65 -4.58 6.37
C PHE A 54 -5.59 -3.40 6.17
N LEU A 55 -6.29 -3.41 5.04
CA LEU A 55 -7.16 -2.33 4.63
C LEU A 55 -8.42 -2.31 5.49
N PHE A 56 -8.95 -1.10 5.68
CA PHE A 56 -10.19 -0.85 6.41
C PHE A 56 -11.37 -1.61 5.78
N ASP A 57 -11.48 -1.64 4.46
CA ASP A 57 -12.45 -2.50 3.78
C ASP A 57 -11.96 -3.09 2.46
N THR A 58 -12.83 -3.82 1.76
CA THR A 58 -12.50 -4.50 0.52
C THR A 58 -12.20 -3.54 -0.62
N ILE A 59 -11.22 -3.94 -1.42
CA ILE A 59 -10.84 -3.32 -2.67
C ILE A 59 -11.03 -4.31 -3.82
N ASP A 60 -11.06 -3.78 -5.05
CA ASP A 60 -10.92 -4.53 -6.28
C ASP A 60 -9.42 -4.63 -6.67
N PRO A 61 -8.77 -5.79 -6.47
CA PRO A 61 -7.37 -5.99 -6.84
C PRO A 61 -7.12 -5.84 -8.34
N GLU A 62 -8.07 -6.23 -9.18
CA GLU A 62 -7.91 -6.27 -10.64
C GLU A 62 -8.01 -4.87 -11.25
N GLY A 63 -8.87 -4.02 -10.69
CA GLY A 63 -8.97 -2.60 -11.04
C GLY A 63 -7.88 -1.70 -10.41
N SER A 64 -7.03 -2.26 -9.55
CA SER A 64 -5.99 -1.51 -8.84
C SER A 64 -4.66 -1.51 -9.61
N ILE A 65 -3.94 -0.40 -9.56
CA ILE A 65 -2.68 -0.18 -10.28
C ILE A 65 -1.54 0.01 -9.28
N VAL A 66 -0.39 -0.61 -9.57
CA VAL A 66 0.83 -0.40 -8.80
C VAL A 66 1.90 0.22 -9.68
N ARG A 67 2.54 1.28 -9.19
CA ARG A 67 3.66 1.95 -9.86
C ARG A 67 4.89 1.88 -8.97
N ILE A 68 5.97 1.35 -9.53
CA ILE A 68 7.26 1.24 -8.84
C ILE A 68 8.15 2.38 -9.36
N GLY A 69 8.44 3.35 -8.49
CA GLY A 69 9.38 4.43 -8.73
C GLY A 69 10.79 4.09 -8.21
N SER A 70 11.71 5.05 -8.35
CA SER A 70 13.09 4.90 -7.88
C SER A 70 13.20 4.88 -6.35
N ASP A 71 12.36 5.66 -5.67
CA ASP A 71 12.40 5.90 -4.22
C ASP A 71 11.07 5.61 -3.52
N ASN A 72 10.04 5.18 -4.25
CA ASN A 72 8.72 4.88 -3.71
C ASN A 72 7.97 3.83 -4.52
N VAL A 73 6.95 3.24 -3.89
CA VAL A 73 5.92 2.44 -4.55
C VAL A 73 4.58 3.12 -4.31
N ALA A 74 3.87 3.39 -5.39
CA ALA A 74 2.53 3.98 -5.35
C ALA A 74 1.46 2.94 -5.71
N PHE A 75 0.45 2.83 -4.85
CA PHE A 75 -0.76 2.06 -5.10
C PHE A 75 -1.90 3.01 -5.43
N GLU A 76 -2.52 2.82 -6.60
CA GLU A 76 -3.80 3.40 -6.98
C GLU A 76 -4.86 2.31 -6.88
N ILE A 77 -5.60 2.35 -5.78
CA ILE A 77 -6.49 1.27 -5.38
C ILE A 77 -7.93 1.63 -5.70
N GLN A 78 -8.65 0.70 -6.30
CA GLN A 78 -10.08 0.80 -6.53
C GLN A 78 -10.83 0.17 -5.35
N LYS A 79 -11.65 0.94 -4.63
CA LYS A 79 -12.52 0.40 -3.58
C LYS A 79 -13.63 -0.45 -4.20
N SER A 80 -14.08 -1.47 -3.47
CA SER A 80 -15.26 -2.24 -3.88
C SER A 80 -16.58 -1.50 -3.65
N GLY A 81 -16.59 -0.46 -2.82
CA GLY A 81 -17.75 0.38 -2.51
C GLY A 81 -17.43 1.88 -2.56
N GLU A 82 -18.47 2.70 -2.64
CA GLU A 82 -18.39 4.16 -2.69
C GLU A 82 -18.51 4.80 -1.30
N GLU A 83 -17.44 4.80 -0.53
CA GLU A 83 -17.41 5.33 0.83
C GLU A 83 -16.08 5.99 1.18
N ILE A 84 -16.08 6.89 2.17
CA ILE A 84 -14.86 7.48 2.74
C ILE A 84 -14.52 6.70 4.00
N TRP A 85 -13.35 6.08 4.05
CA TRP A 85 -12.92 5.22 5.16
C TRP A 85 -12.47 6.02 6.38
N ASN A 86 -11.91 7.22 6.17
CA ASN A 86 -11.25 8.09 7.16
C ASN A 86 -10.00 7.48 7.83
N ASN A 87 -9.82 6.16 7.74
CA ASN A 87 -8.66 5.41 8.19
C ASN A 87 -8.24 4.43 7.10
N LEU A 88 -6.94 4.23 6.92
CA LEU A 88 -6.43 3.28 5.94
C LEU A 88 -6.59 1.82 6.40
N SER A 89 -6.41 1.59 7.69
CA SER A 89 -6.43 0.29 8.36
C SER A 89 -7.31 0.36 9.61
N HIS A 90 -7.76 -0.80 10.09
CA HIS A 90 -8.33 -0.88 11.44
C HIS A 90 -7.19 -0.76 12.45
N HIS A 91 -7.10 0.35 13.19
CA HIS A 91 -6.24 0.43 14.36
C HIS A 91 -6.64 -0.69 15.34
N GLN A 92 -5.80 -1.71 15.50
CA GLN A 92 -5.86 -2.54 16.70
C GLN A 92 -5.32 -1.68 17.85
N ALA A 93 -6.20 -1.33 18.77
CA ALA A 93 -5.84 -0.69 20.04
C ALA A 93 -4.87 -1.56 20.84
#